data_AF-A0A6V7JJC1-F1
#
_entry.id   AF-A0A6V7JJC1-F1
#
_cell.length_a   1.000
_cell.length_b   1.000
_cell.length_c   1.000
_cell.angle_alpha   90.00
_cell.angle_beta   90.00
_cell.angle_gamma   90.00
#
_symmetry.space_group_name_H-M   'P 1'
#
loop_
_entity.id
_entity.type
_entity.pdbx_description
1 polymer ?
#
loop_
_entity_poly.entity_id
_entity_poly.type
_entity_poly.pdbx_seq_one_letter_code
_entity_poly.pdbx_strand_id
1 'polypeptide(L)' 'ISHWDTEKERLVMLTRNSIVTIKYDFISLKIMEFHRVPLAEVDTVAYGQLEYPSSSAAP' A
#
# COMPACT_ATOMS: atom_id res chain seq x y z
N ILE A 1 -4.29 -2.44 -3.71
CA ILE A 1 -3.34 -2.21 -4.84
C ILE A 1 -4.10 -1.38 -5.87
N SER A 2 -3.60 -0.20 -6.25
CA SER A 2 -4.28 0.65 -7.23
C SER A 2 -4.19 0.03 -8.62
N HIS A 3 -5.21 0.21 -9.45
CA HIS A 3 -5.39 -0.29 -10.83
C HIS A 3 -4.28 0.07 -11.84
N TRP A 4 -3.15 0.61 -11.40
CA TRP A 4 -2.11 1.19 -12.25
C TRP A 4 -0.72 0.60 -12.02
N ASP A 5 -0.67 -0.63 -11.52
CA ASP A 5 0.52 -1.49 -11.41
C ASP A 5 1.82 -0.74 -11.08
N THR A 6 1.69 0.28 -10.23
CA THR A 6 2.84 1.06 -9.83
C THR A 6 3.38 0.34 -8.62
N GLU A 7 4.00 -0.81 -8.90
CA GLU A 7 4.89 -1.53 -7.99
C GLU A 7 6.07 -0.61 -7.64
N LYS A 8 5.79 0.43 -6.85
CA LYS A 8 6.82 1.21 -6.18
C LYS A 8 7.11 0.51 -4.87
N GLU A 9 8.38 0.25 -4.62
CA GLU A 9 8.85 -0.29 -3.35
C GLU A 9 8.28 0.53 -2.18
N ARG A 10 7.70 -0.18 -1.20
CA ARG A 10 7.12 0.42 0.00
C ARG A 10 7.80 -0.17 1.22
N LEU A 11 8.28 0.69 2.11
CA LEU A 11 8.69 0.27 3.44
C LEU A 11 7.46 0.19 4.33
N VAL A 12 7.21 -0.99 4.90
CA VAL A 12 6.15 -1.19 5.89
C VAL A 12 6.79 -1.47 7.24
N MET A 13 6.45 -0.68 8.24
CA MET A 13 6.95 -0.83 9.61
C MET A 13 5.76 -1.07 10.54
N LEU A 14 5.81 -2.18 11.28
CA LEU A 14 4.87 -2.46 12.35
C LEU A 14 5.46 -1.93 13.67
N THR A 15 4.74 -1.05 14.34
CA THR A 15 5.08 -0.57 15.68
C THR A 15 4.07 -1.06 16.70
N ARG A 16 4.28 -0.75 17.99
CA ARG A 16 3.39 -1.19 19.08
C ARG A 16 1.91 -0.81 18.86
N ASN A 17 1.63 0.31 18.20
CA ASN A 17 0.28 0.87 18.13
C ASN A 17 -0.12 1.31 16.71
N SER A 18 0.73 1.13 15.71
CA SER A 18 0.42 1.58 14.35
C SER A 18 1.21 0.82 13.30
N ILE A 19 0.65 0.73 12.11
CA ILE A 19 1.35 0.34 10.89
C ILE A 19 1.72 1.63 10.16
N VAL A 20 2.99 1.73 9.76
CA VAL A 20 3.51 2.83 8.95
C VAL A 20 3.87 2.30 7.59
N THR A 21 3.42 2.96 6.53
CA THR A 21 3.75 2.63 5.14
C THR A 21 4.39 3.84 4.48
N ILE A 22 5.56 3.65 3.88
CA ILE A 22 6.35 4.70 3.23
C ILE A 22 6.60 4.29 1.79
N LYS A 23 6.21 5.13 0.84
CA LYS A 23 6.61 5.01 -0.56
C LYS A 23 7.90 5.80 -0.72
N TYR A 24 8.99 5.11 -1.01
CA TYR A 24 10.31 5.72 -1.10
C TYR A 24 10.82 5.63 -2.54
N ASP A 25 11.37 6.72 -3.05
CA ASP A 25 12.11 6.74 -4.31
C ASP A 25 13.60 6.56 -3.98
N PHE A 26 14.12 5.37 -4.24
CA PHE A 26 15.53 5.02 -3.98
C PHE A 26 16.50 5.71 -4.93
N ILE A 27 16.06 6.12 -6.13
CA ILE A 27 16.91 6.83 -7.09
C ILE A 27 17.08 8.28 -6.63
N SER A 28 15.97 8.92 -6.28
CA SER A 28 15.97 10.32 -5.82
C SER A 28 16.27 10.47 -4.33
N LEU A 29 16.35 9.37 -3.58
CA LEU A 29 16.47 9.29 -2.12
C LEU A 29 15.41 10.12 -1.38
N LYS A 30 14.15 10.09 -1.86
CA LYS A 30 13.06 10.93 -1.34
C LYS A 30 11.84 10.12 -0.91
N ILE A 31 11.22 10.59 0.17
CA ILE A 31 9.90 10.11 0.60
C ILE A 31 8.85 10.68 -0.36
N MET A 32 8.12 9.80 -1.04
CA MET A 32 7.04 10.16 -1.95
C MET A 32 5.70 10.18 -1.24
N GLU A 33 5.47 9.24 -0.32
CA GLU A 33 4.21 9.09 0.38
C GLU A 33 4.47 8.50 1.77
N PHE A 34 3.73 8.97 2.77
CA PHE A 34 3.81 8.51 4.15
C PHE A 34 2.39 8.33 4.68
N HIS A 35 2.10 7.12 5.17
CA HIS A 35 0.83 6.78 5.80
C HIS A 35 1.08 6.12 7.14
N ARG A 36 0.31 6.51 8.14
CA ARG A 36 0.30 5.89 9.46
C ARG A 36 -1.12 5.54 9.84
N VAL A 37 -1.36 4.25 10.08
CA VAL A 37 -2.66 3.72 10.47
C VAL A 37 -2.54 3.17 11.90
N PRO A 38 -3.28 3.71 12.88
CA PRO A 38 -3.35 3.13 14.21
C PRO A 38 -3.88 1.70 14.15
N LEU A 39 -3.29 0.78 14.90
CA LEU A 39 -3.73 -0.62 14.92
C LEU A 39 -5.17 -0.77 15.44
N ALA A 40 -5.65 0.19 16.24
CA ALA A 40 -7.03 0.23 16.71
C ALA A 40 -8.06 0.47 15.58
N GLU A 41 -7.63 0.99 14.42
CA GLU A 41 -8.47 1.23 13.25
C GLU A 41 -8.40 0.07 12.24
N VAL A 42 -7.51 -0.91 12.47
CA VAL A 42 -7.36 -2.08 11.59
C VAL A 42 -8.29 -3.18 12.08
N ASP A 43 -9.38 -3.39 11.35
CA ASP A 43 -10.36 -4.44 11.66
C ASP A 43 -10.00 -5.79 11.02
N THR A 44 -9.72 -5.78 9.71
CA THR A 44 -9.51 -6.99 8.92
C THR A 44 -8.26 -6.88 8.05
N VAL A 45 -7.44 -7.95 8.02
CA VAL A 45 -6.33 -8.10 7.09
C VAL A 45 -6.68 -9.17 6.07
N ALA A 46 -6.82 -8.79 4.81
CA ALA A 46 -7.07 -9.70 3.70
C ALA A 46 -5.77 -10.02 2.95
N TYR A 47 -5.62 -11.27 2.54
CA TYR A 47 -4.54 -11.73 1.66
C TYR A 47 -5.14 -12.62 0.57
N GLY A 48 -4.51 -12.64 -0.60
CA GLY A 48 -5.01 -13.38 -1.75
C GLY A 48 -4.29 -12.97 -3.03
N GLN A 49 -4.57 -13.67 -4.12
CA GLN A 49 -4.07 -13.28 -5.43
C GLN A 49 -4.78 -12.00 -5.90
N LEU A 50 -4.01 -11.09 -6.48
CA LEU A 50 -4.59 -9.92 -7.14
C LEU A 50 -5.25 -10.39 -8.43
N GLU A 51 -6.57 -10.57 -8.40
CA GLU A 51 -7.36 -10.87 -9.58
C GLU A 51 -8.05 -9.60 -10.08
N TYR A 52 -7.81 -9.27 -11.35
CA TYR A 52 -8.54 -8.19 -12.01
C TYR A 52 -9.92 -8.69 -12.42
N PRO A 53 -10.98 -7.88 -12.26
CA PRO A 53 -12.30 -8.26 -12.76
C PRO A 53 -12.26 -8.45 -14.28
N SER A 54 -12.87 -9.53 -14.76
CA SER A 54 -12.80 -10.01 -16.16
C SER A 54 -13.49 -9.09 -17.18
N SER A 55 -14.30 -8.14 -16.74
CA SER A 55 -14.87 -7.10 -17.59
C SER A 55 -14.39 -5.73 -17.12
N SER A 56 -13.52 -5.12 -17.90
CA SER A 56 -13.19 -3.70 -17.76
C SER A 56 -14.42 -2.90 -18.22
N ALA A 57 -15.12 -2.23 -17.31
CA ALA A 57 -16.11 -1.22 -17.67
C ALA A 57 -15.35 0.06 -18.07
N ALA A 58 -14.69 0.02 -19.22
CA ALA A 58 -14.16 1.22 -19.86
C ALA A 58 -15.30 1.87 -20.67
N PRO A 59 -15.64 3.15 -20.45
CA PRO A 59 -16.35 3.96 -21.44
C PRO A 59 -15.44 4.32 -22.63
#